data_AF-A0A8H6TE36-F1
#
_entry.id   AF-A0A8H6TE36-F1
#
_cell.length_a   1.000
_cell.length_b   1.000
_cell.length_c   1.000
_cell.angle_alpha   90.00
_cell.angle_beta   90.00
_cell.angle_gamma   90.00
#
_symmetry.space_group_name_H-M   'P 1'
#
loop_
_entity.id
_entity.type
_entity.pdbx_description
1 polymer ?
#
loop_
_entity_poly.entity_id
_entity_poly.type
_entity_poly.pdbx_seq_one_letter_code
_entity_poly.pdbx_strand_id
1 'polypeptide(L)'
;MATLIEVLETQLNVDVDTMDPNTAKSLPFKPHDMTSNQFIVLEQMQLKDNRELLLQATKEYGERGWAAVVDRISAQLCAANIDNIQGRVLLQTSAFHAYDTQKVIDHAQRYAVELEKVGISKERFCIKIPVTGPAINAAPILANEGIRTLGTSLFSVAQAIAASQAGCLYISPYYNGMFMTLRSTCYLQTTEEINAHTDPQLWPSSNDPALLHTSSARMMQIRAIYQQLATETSKEQPMIKAASFISAEEAMAFGEMQVHSATLPASVLRVLSQTPATPSPSARIPGVLKVASIPSYFDERPLPERLAAVSKTDPLTPGWDGILASTNIDYLANGGQALEKAIEGDQITKQRLADALEFFKNVEMNMKKLVEEAMAEVGMSAQTVCFVIGWNLKNAVQNRLDSHPQPINSSVSKSQAIPTYSSTRSMSSVPRLLVAGLGNLPFPNTRHSLGQLVIDQLAWRTGIRMAAERDGFSGEATVYLGGTLLSLTLYKSKHLMNISGPSIAAACRKRNIRPDLLVVISDSTEHDQCKVKYRLGGSANGHNGLKSIISAIGTNQFHRLRLGVGKASSVEMSDYVLGKLSSHEKQFWTGDGVDIVVDAIEKVALNAKE
;
A
#
# COMPACT_ATOMS: atom_id res chain seq x y z
N MET A 1 29.68 9.97 10.96
CA MET A 1 29.50 10.89 9.81
C MET A 1 28.01 11.14 9.67
N ALA A 2 27.58 12.34 9.28
CA ALA A 2 26.16 12.59 9.05
C ALA A 2 25.62 11.65 7.97
N THR A 3 24.39 11.21 8.14
CA THR A 3 23.63 10.36 7.21
C THR A 3 22.76 11.24 6.30
N LEU A 4 22.22 10.67 5.22
CA LEU A 4 21.32 11.43 4.33
C LEU A 4 20.05 11.88 5.06
N ILE A 5 19.54 11.11 6.03
CA ILE A 5 18.35 11.53 6.79
C ILE A 5 18.62 12.78 7.63
N GLU A 6 19.80 12.88 8.25
CA GLU A 6 20.20 14.07 9.01
C GLU A 6 20.39 15.28 8.09
N VAL A 7 20.87 15.07 6.85
CA VAL A 7 20.96 16.15 5.86
C VAL A 7 19.57 16.60 5.41
N LEU A 8 18.66 15.67 5.14
CA LEU A 8 17.29 15.98 4.71
C LEU A 8 16.52 16.78 5.75
N GLU A 9 16.68 16.44 7.03
CA GLU A 9 16.05 17.16 8.15
C GLU A 9 16.56 18.61 8.30
N THR A 10 17.73 18.93 7.74
CA THR A 10 18.20 20.34 7.66
C THR A 10 17.61 21.13 6.49
N GLN A 11 16.77 20.50 5.67
CA GLN A 11 16.19 21.09 4.45
C GLN A 11 14.67 21.20 4.53
N LEU A 12 14.03 20.20 5.12
CA LEU A 12 12.58 20.12 5.32
C LEU A 12 12.26 19.30 6.58
N ASN A 13 10.99 19.35 7.01
CA ASN A 13 10.51 18.52 8.09
C ASN A 13 10.32 17.07 7.63
N VAL A 14 11.08 16.13 8.21
CA VAL A 14 10.88 14.70 7.98
C VAL A 14 9.73 14.19 8.85
N ASP A 15 8.73 13.61 8.20
CA ASP A 15 7.65 12.86 8.85
C ASP A 15 7.79 11.35 8.59
N VAL A 16 7.05 10.57 9.36
CA VAL A 16 6.92 9.12 9.16
C VAL A 16 5.58 8.77 8.52
N ASP A 17 5.60 7.99 7.44
CA ASP A 17 4.40 7.43 6.79
C ASP A 17 4.22 5.96 7.21
N THR A 18 4.05 5.76 8.51
CA THR A 18 3.82 4.46 9.14
C THR A 18 3.24 4.66 10.53
N MET A 19 2.52 3.66 11.03
CA MET A 19 2.00 3.62 12.40
C MET A 19 2.81 2.71 13.33
N ASP A 20 3.94 2.17 12.88
CA ASP A 20 4.87 1.44 13.76
C ASP A 20 5.72 2.43 14.60
N PRO A 21 5.55 2.47 15.94
CA PRO A 21 6.29 3.38 16.81
C PRO A 21 7.81 3.18 16.76
N ASN A 22 8.27 1.97 16.41
CA ASN A 22 9.70 1.67 16.35
C ASN A 22 10.37 2.42 15.21
N THR A 23 9.65 2.71 14.12
CA THR A 23 10.20 3.49 13.01
C THR A 23 10.56 4.89 13.48
N ALA A 24 9.64 5.61 14.14
CA ALA A 24 9.90 6.94 14.68
C ALA A 24 11.04 6.93 15.74
N LYS A 25 11.04 5.93 16.63
CA LYS A 25 12.07 5.78 17.68
C LYS A 25 13.46 5.45 17.13
N SER A 26 13.54 4.87 15.93
CA SER A 26 14.82 4.50 15.31
C SER A 26 15.55 5.66 14.64
N LEU A 27 14.88 6.79 14.43
CA LEU A 27 15.46 7.95 13.78
C LEU A 27 16.41 8.70 14.73
N PRO A 28 17.46 9.35 14.20
CA PRO A 28 18.42 10.12 15.01
C PRO A 28 17.82 11.41 15.62
N PHE A 29 16.57 11.74 15.28
CA PHE A 29 15.81 12.88 15.79
C PHE A 29 14.34 12.48 15.92
N LYS A 30 13.56 13.28 16.65
CA LYS A 30 12.11 13.10 16.77
C LYS A 30 11.45 13.61 15.49
N PRO A 31 10.79 12.77 14.66
CA PRO A 31 10.14 13.25 13.44
C PRO A 31 9.01 14.22 13.74
N HIS A 32 8.62 15.02 12.74
CA HIS A 32 7.62 16.08 12.92
C HIS A 32 6.23 15.49 13.03
N ASP A 33 5.67 14.97 11.94
CA ASP A 33 4.34 14.38 11.94
C ASP A 33 4.39 12.86 11.69
N MET A 34 3.26 12.20 11.92
CA MET A 34 3.01 10.81 11.51
C MET A 34 1.79 10.79 10.60
N THR A 35 1.97 10.45 9.32
CA THR A 35 0.84 10.23 8.42
C THR A 35 0.42 8.77 8.40
N SER A 36 -0.88 8.55 8.28
CA SER A 36 -1.41 7.25 7.91
C SER A 36 -2.46 7.40 6.80
N ASN A 37 -2.86 6.25 6.30
CA ASN A 37 -3.97 6.05 5.38
C ASN A 37 -4.53 4.66 5.67
N GLN A 38 -5.53 4.24 4.91
CA GLN A 38 -6.16 2.95 5.11
C GLN A 38 -5.14 1.81 4.98
N PHE A 39 -4.19 1.86 4.04
CA PHE A 39 -3.23 0.78 3.87
C PHE A 39 -2.35 0.59 5.12
N ILE A 40 -1.84 1.69 5.67
CA ILE A 40 -1.00 1.68 6.87
C ILE A 40 -1.78 1.18 8.11
N VAL A 41 -3.05 1.57 8.25
CA VAL A 41 -3.91 1.06 9.33
C VAL A 41 -4.13 -0.44 9.18
N LEU A 42 -4.39 -0.93 7.96
CA LEU A 42 -4.58 -2.36 7.71
C LEU A 42 -3.31 -3.15 8.04
N GLU A 43 -2.14 -2.67 7.60
CA GLU A 43 -0.86 -3.30 7.93
C GLU A 43 -0.71 -3.49 9.45
N GLN A 44 -1.01 -2.45 10.24
CA GLN A 44 -0.96 -2.55 11.70
C GLN A 44 -1.99 -3.51 12.27
N MET A 45 -3.23 -3.50 11.76
CA MET A 45 -4.28 -4.42 12.23
C MET A 45 -3.92 -5.89 12.00
N GLN A 46 -3.12 -6.19 10.97
CA GLN A 46 -2.66 -7.54 10.63
C GLN A 46 -1.49 -8.03 11.50
N LEU A 47 -0.79 -7.14 12.21
CA LEU A 47 0.31 -7.52 13.08
C LEU A 47 -0.19 -8.29 14.30
N LYS A 48 0.51 -9.39 14.62
CA LYS A 48 0.21 -10.22 15.81
C LYS A 48 0.25 -9.39 17.10
N ASP A 49 1.21 -8.48 17.19
CA ASP A 49 1.41 -7.63 18.36
C ASP A 49 0.23 -6.68 18.60
N ASN A 50 -0.54 -6.36 17.56
CA ASN A 50 -1.75 -5.54 17.63
C ASN A 50 -3.05 -6.37 17.67
N ARG A 51 -2.98 -7.71 17.70
CA ARG A 51 -4.17 -8.57 17.67
C ARG A 51 -5.07 -8.33 18.88
N GLU A 52 -4.48 -8.21 20.07
CA GLU A 52 -5.25 -7.92 21.29
C GLU A 52 -5.96 -6.57 21.21
N LEU A 53 -5.28 -5.55 20.66
CA LEU A 53 -5.86 -4.22 20.44
C LEU A 53 -7.07 -4.28 19.49
N LEU A 54 -6.95 -5.04 18.39
CA LEU A 54 -8.05 -5.26 17.44
C LEU A 54 -9.24 -5.99 18.11
N LEU A 55 -8.98 -7.04 18.88
CA LEU A 55 -10.04 -7.77 19.60
C LEU A 55 -10.71 -6.89 20.66
N GLN A 56 -9.95 -6.02 21.34
CA GLN A 56 -10.49 -5.08 22.31
C GLN A 56 -11.38 -4.03 21.63
N ALA A 57 -10.91 -3.39 20.56
CA ALA A 57 -11.71 -2.45 19.78
C ALA A 57 -12.98 -3.13 19.22
N THR A 58 -12.87 -4.39 18.80
CA THR A 58 -14.01 -5.18 18.32
C THR A 58 -15.03 -5.45 19.42
N LYS A 59 -14.61 -5.83 20.62
CA LYS A 59 -15.51 -6.00 21.78
C LYS A 59 -16.21 -4.69 22.16
N GLU A 60 -15.49 -3.58 22.07
CA GLU A 60 -16.01 -2.26 22.44
C GLU A 60 -17.03 -1.75 21.40
N TYR A 61 -16.73 -1.89 20.10
CA TYR A 61 -17.42 -1.17 19.02
C TYR A 61 -18.10 -2.09 18.00
N GLY A 62 -17.98 -3.41 18.11
CA GLY A 62 -18.45 -4.35 17.09
C GLY A 62 -19.95 -4.27 16.82
N GLU A 63 -20.79 -3.94 17.82
CA GLU A 63 -22.23 -3.75 17.63
C GLU A 63 -22.56 -2.52 16.75
N ARG A 64 -21.63 -1.57 16.66
CA ARG A 64 -21.73 -0.36 15.82
C ARG A 64 -21.25 -0.61 14.39
N GLY A 65 -20.79 -1.81 14.08
CA GLY A 65 -20.30 -2.23 12.77
C GLY A 65 -18.80 -2.05 12.57
N TRP A 66 -18.28 -2.67 11.50
CA TRP A 66 -16.85 -2.78 11.24
C TRP A 66 -16.12 -1.43 11.12
N ALA A 67 -16.77 -0.43 10.51
CA ALA A 67 -16.17 0.89 10.31
C ALA A 67 -15.90 1.59 11.65
N ALA A 68 -16.78 1.41 12.64
CA ALA A 68 -16.58 1.97 13.98
C ALA A 68 -15.40 1.31 14.69
N VAL A 69 -15.20 0.00 14.52
CA VAL A 69 -14.03 -0.72 15.05
C VAL A 69 -12.74 -0.19 14.41
N VAL A 70 -12.74 0.04 13.10
CA VAL A 70 -11.60 0.65 12.39
C VAL A 70 -11.32 2.05 12.90
N ASP A 71 -12.34 2.89 13.10
CA ASP A 71 -12.19 4.24 13.66
C ASP A 71 -11.52 4.17 15.05
N ARG A 72 -11.98 3.25 15.89
CA ARG A 72 -11.47 3.04 17.26
C ARG A 72 -10.00 2.61 17.28
N ILE A 73 -9.66 1.56 16.54
CA ILE A 73 -8.28 1.05 16.53
C ILE A 73 -7.31 2.06 15.89
N SER A 74 -7.75 2.80 14.88
CA SER A 74 -6.94 3.85 14.25
C SER A 74 -6.50 4.92 15.25
N ALA A 75 -7.41 5.37 16.12
CA ALA A 75 -7.08 6.32 17.17
C ALA A 75 -6.12 5.71 18.21
N GLN A 76 -6.31 4.46 18.61
CA GLN A 76 -5.40 3.78 19.55
C GLN A 76 -3.98 3.64 18.97
N LEU A 77 -3.86 3.32 17.67
CA LEU A 77 -2.57 3.28 16.96
C LEU A 77 -1.91 4.66 16.89
N CYS A 78 -2.70 5.73 16.71
CA CYS A 78 -2.20 7.10 16.81
C CYS A 78 -1.65 7.42 18.22
N ALA A 79 -2.34 6.98 19.27
CA ALA A 79 -1.90 7.20 20.65
C ALA A 79 -0.55 6.53 20.95
N ALA A 80 -0.26 5.38 20.35
CA ALA A 80 1.03 4.72 20.47
C ALA A 80 2.19 5.54 19.84
N ASN A 81 1.89 6.50 18.96
CA ASN A 81 2.87 7.26 18.20
C ASN A 81 2.99 8.73 18.61
N ILE A 82 1.96 9.33 19.23
CA ILE A 82 1.89 10.78 19.45
C ILE A 82 3.05 11.35 20.28
N ASP A 83 3.61 10.55 21.20
CA ASP A 83 4.75 10.94 22.02
C ASP A 83 6.10 10.72 21.34
N ASN A 84 6.13 9.98 20.23
CA ASN A 84 7.33 9.74 19.41
C ASN A 84 7.49 10.77 18.28
N ILE A 85 6.53 11.68 18.11
CA ILE A 85 6.56 12.77 17.12
C ILE A 85 6.46 14.15 17.78
N GLN A 86 6.85 15.21 17.07
CA GLN A 86 6.78 16.59 17.58
C GLN A 86 5.39 17.22 17.38
N GLY A 87 4.81 16.95 16.21
CA GLY A 87 3.58 17.55 15.70
C GLY A 87 2.39 16.59 15.78
N ARG A 88 1.81 16.26 14.64
CA ARG A 88 0.46 15.71 14.49
C ARG A 88 0.47 14.28 14.01
N VAL A 89 -0.49 13.51 14.49
CA VAL A 89 -0.94 12.29 13.82
C VAL A 89 -1.97 12.65 12.74
N LEU A 90 -1.96 11.94 11.61
CA LEU A 90 -2.91 12.19 10.53
C LEU A 90 -3.65 10.93 10.11
N LEU A 91 -4.98 11.00 10.09
CA LEU A 91 -5.88 9.92 9.68
C LEU A 91 -6.64 10.30 8.41
N GLN A 92 -6.85 9.34 7.50
CA GLN A 92 -7.57 9.55 6.25
C GLN A 92 -9.03 9.13 6.34
N THR A 93 -9.94 10.00 5.90
CA THR A 93 -11.37 9.66 5.74
C THR A 93 -11.55 8.57 4.68
N SER A 94 -12.65 7.82 4.79
CA SER A 94 -12.95 6.72 3.87
C SER A 94 -12.97 7.18 2.41
N ALA A 95 -12.36 6.38 1.54
CA ALA A 95 -12.37 6.60 0.10
C ALA A 95 -13.76 6.34 -0.52
N PHE A 96 -14.64 5.61 0.18
CA PHE A 96 -16.06 5.49 -0.22
C PHE A 96 -16.83 6.80 -0.05
N HIS A 97 -16.36 7.71 0.81
CA HIS A 97 -17.01 9.00 1.07
C HIS A 97 -16.47 10.13 0.19
N ALA A 98 -15.47 9.86 -0.67
CA ALA A 98 -14.77 10.90 -1.43
C ALA A 98 -15.68 11.74 -2.36
N TYR A 99 -16.93 11.37 -2.62
CA TYR A 99 -17.87 12.17 -3.41
C TYR A 99 -19.15 12.55 -2.63
N ASP A 100 -19.06 12.58 -1.30
CA ASP A 100 -20.17 12.91 -0.40
C ASP A 100 -19.66 13.78 0.76
N THR A 101 -19.91 15.09 0.67
CA THR A 101 -19.44 16.08 1.65
C THR A 101 -19.88 15.74 3.07
N GLN A 102 -21.13 15.33 3.28
CA GLN A 102 -21.65 15.06 4.61
C GLN A 102 -20.99 13.82 5.21
N LYS A 103 -20.81 12.75 4.44
CA LYS A 103 -20.13 11.55 4.93
C LYS A 103 -18.66 11.79 5.29
N VAL A 104 -17.98 12.72 4.60
CA VAL A 104 -16.62 13.13 4.94
C VAL A 104 -16.62 13.88 6.28
N ILE A 105 -17.53 14.83 6.48
CA ILE A 105 -17.70 15.56 7.75
C ILE A 105 -17.97 14.58 8.89
N ASP A 106 -18.96 13.70 8.73
CA ASP A 106 -19.35 12.73 9.75
C ASP A 106 -18.17 11.82 10.14
N HIS A 107 -17.37 11.40 9.16
CA HIS A 107 -16.20 10.55 9.44
C HIS A 107 -15.08 11.31 10.15
N ALA A 108 -14.77 12.53 9.70
CA ALA A 108 -13.78 13.38 10.34
C ALA A 108 -14.14 13.70 11.80
N GLN A 109 -15.42 13.97 12.08
CA GLN A 109 -15.94 14.18 13.43
C GLN A 109 -15.83 12.92 14.30
N ARG A 110 -16.13 11.73 13.75
CA ARG A 110 -15.92 10.47 14.47
C ARG A 110 -14.45 10.26 14.83
N TYR A 111 -13.52 10.50 13.89
CA TYR A 111 -12.09 10.42 14.20
C TYR A 111 -11.68 11.42 15.29
N ALA A 112 -12.17 12.66 15.23
CA ALA A 112 -11.87 13.66 16.26
C ALA A 112 -12.30 13.18 17.66
N VAL A 113 -13.52 12.64 17.77
CA VAL A 113 -14.02 12.05 19.03
C VAL A 113 -13.14 10.88 19.50
N GLU A 114 -12.75 9.98 18.61
CA GLU A 114 -11.90 8.83 18.98
C GLU A 114 -10.48 9.24 19.38
N LEU A 115 -9.91 10.23 18.71
CA LEU A 115 -8.58 10.78 19.02
C LEU A 115 -8.58 11.51 20.37
N GLU A 116 -9.61 12.30 20.67
CA GLU A 116 -9.77 12.94 21.99
C GLU A 116 -9.91 11.92 23.11
N LYS A 117 -10.65 10.82 22.88
CA LYS A 117 -10.79 9.72 23.87
C LYS A 117 -9.48 9.05 24.24
N VAL A 118 -8.50 9.04 23.33
CA VAL A 118 -7.16 8.50 23.60
C VAL A 118 -6.15 9.59 24.01
N GLY A 119 -6.64 10.79 24.34
CA GLY A 119 -5.84 11.89 24.88
C GLY A 119 -5.15 12.78 23.83
N ILE A 120 -5.51 12.67 22.55
CA ILE A 120 -4.92 13.50 21.48
C ILE A 120 -5.85 14.68 21.19
N SER A 121 -5.39 15.89 21.51
CA SER A 121 -6.16 17.12 21.29
C SER A 121 -6.24 17.52 19.82
N LYS A 122 -7.19 18.41 19.47
CA LYS A 122 -7.37 18.94 18.11
C LYS A 122 -6.13 19.63 17.54
N GLU A 123 -5.25 20.14 18.40
CA GLU A 123 -3.97 20.73 18.03
C GLU A 123 -2.88 19.69 17.78
N ARG A 124 -3.16 18.39 17.96
CA ARG A 124 -2.21 17.29 17.84
C ARG A 124 -2.65 16.24 16.81
N PHE A 125 -3.73 16.51 16.07
CA PHE A 125 -4.10 15.71 14.90
C PHE A 125 -4.50 16.55 13.70
N CYS A 126 -4.58 15.93 12.53
CA CYS A 126 -5.12 16.51 11.31
C CYS A 126 -5.82 15.44 10.46
N ILE A 127 -6.96 15.76 9.86
CA ILE A 127 -7.75 14.79 9.09
C ILE A 127 -7.46 14.94 7.59
N LYS A 128 -7.03 13.86 6.94
CA LYS A 128 -6.73 13.80 5.51
C LYS A 128 -8.02 13.55 4.72
N ILE A 129 -8.30 14.42 3.77
CA ILE A 129 -9.50 14.42 2.93
C ILE A 129 -9.05 14.33 1.46
N PRO A 130 -9.56 13.37 0.66
CA PRO A 130 -9.30 13.34 -0.78
C PRO A 130 -9.72 14.64 -1.45
N VAL A 131 -8.89 15.22 -2.32
CA VAL A 131 -9.20 16.49 -2.98
C VAL A 131 -10.06 16.28 -4.23
N THR A 132 -11.29 15.82 -4.01
CA THR A 132 -12.41 15.92 -4.97
C THR A 132 -13.22 17.19 -4.66
N GLY A 133 -14.08 17.61 -5.58
CA GLY A 133 -15.02 18.73 -5.38
C GLY A 133 -15.87 18.58 -4.11
N PRO A 134 -16.65 17.50 -3.95
CA PRO A 134 -17.49 17.32 -2.78
C PRO A 134 -16.70 17.16 -1.48
N ALA A 135 -15.62 16.38 -1.46
CA ALA A 135 -14.92 16.09 -0.22
C ALA A 135 -14.16 17.32 0.30
N ILE A 136 -13.48 18.08 -0.56
CA ILE A 136 -12.73 19.27 -0.10
C ILE A 136 -13.63 20.37 0.47
N ASN A 137 -14.91 20.41 0.05
CA ASN A 137 -15.92 21.30 0.62
C ASN A 137 -16.26 20.99 2.09
N ALA A 138 -15.86 19.84 2.63
CA ALA A 138 -15.97 19.55 4.05
C ALA A 138 -14.96 20.35 4.90
N ALA A 139 -13.81 20.73 4.34
CA ALA A 139 -12.71 21.31 5.10
C ALA A 139 -13.04 22.66 5.78
N PRO A 140 -13.74 23.63 5.14
CA PRO A 140 -14.13 24.87 5.81
C PRO A 140 -15.09 24.64 6.99
N ILE A 141 -15.99 23.66 6.88
CA ILE A 141 -16.95 23.30 7.93
C ILE A 141 -16.20 22.71 9.13
N LEU A 142 -15.31 21.75 8.87
CA LEU A 142 -14.47 21.13 9.89
C LEU A 142 -13.53 22.14 10.57
N ALA A 143 -13.01 23.11 9.81
CA ALA A 143 -12.18 24.18 10.36
C ALA A 143 -12.93 25.05 11.37
N ASN A 144 -14.22 25.33 11.15
CA ASN A 144 -15.06 26.06 12.12
C ASN A 144 -15.27 25.27 13.43
N GLU A 145 -15.11 23.95 13.39
CA GLU A 145 -15.18 23.06 14.56
C GLU A 145 -13.80 22.83 15.21
N GLY A 146 -12.76 23.52 14.71
CA GLY A 146 -11.37 23.37 15.17
C GLY A 146 -10.67 22.12 14.62
N ILE A 147 -11.28 21.38 13.69
CA ILE A 147 -10.69 20.19 13.07
C ILE A 147 -9.89 20.63 11.85
N ARG A 148 -8.56 20.57 11.95
CA ARG A 148 -7.67 20.92 10.83
C ARG A 148 -7.58 19.76 9.83
N THR A 149 -7.44 20.10 8.55
CA THR A 149 -7.49 19.14 7.45
C THR A 149 -6.26 19.19 6.55
N LEU A 150 -5.96 18.05 5.92
CA LEU A 150 -4.95 17.90 4.88
C LEU A 150 -5.62 17.47 3.58
N GLY A 151 -5.32 18.12 2.45
CA GLY A 151 -5.77 17.67 1.13
C GLY A 151 -4.89 16.54 0.58
N THR A 152 -5.40 15.31 0.51
CA THR A 152 -4.68 14.11 0.00
C THR A 152 -5.21 13.65 -1.36
N SER A 153 -4.57 12.64 -1.98
CA SER A 153 -4.89 12.22 -3.36
C SER A 153 -4.85 13.40 -4.34
N LEU A 154 -3.82 14.23 -4.20
CA LEU A 154 -3.63 15.47 -4.95
C LEU A 154 -2.56 15.27 -6.03
N PHE A 155 -2.91 15.58 -7.27
CA PHE A 155 -2.09 15.35 -8.46
C PHE A 155 -2.01 16.56 -9.40
N SER A 156 -2.73 17.65 -9.12
CA SER A 156 -2.77 18.86 -9.96
C SER A 156 -2.71 20.17 -9.17
N VAL A 157 -2.38 21.24 -9.89
CA VAL A 157 -2.45 22.62 -9.40
C VAL A 157 -3.88 23.03 -9.06
N ALA A 158 -4.88 22.60 -9.82
CA ALA A 158 -6.29 22.92 -9.52
C ALA A 158 -6.73 22.37 -8.15
N GLN A 159 -6.35 21.12 -7.85
CA GLN A 159 -6.60 20.53 -6.53
C GLN A 159 -5.84 21.30 -5.43
N ALA A 160 -4.60 21.73 -5.67
CA ALA A 160 -3.86 22.55 -4.71
C ALA A 160 -4.53 23.90 -4.44
N ILE A 161 -4.99 24.62 -5.47
CA ILE A 161 -5.73 25.87 -5.30
C ILE A 161 -7.00 25.64 -4.49
N ALA A 162 -7.77 24.59 -4.81
CA ALA A 162 -8.97 24.25 -4.07
C ALA A 162 -8.70 23.97 -2.58
N ALA A 163 -7.63 23.24 -2.25
CA ALA A 163 -7.23 22.99 -0.87
C ALA A 163 -6.80 24.27 -0.13
N SER A 164 -6.17 25.22 -0.83
CA SER A 164 -5.87 26.56 -0.30
C SER A 164 -7.16 27.34 -0.01
N GLN A 165 -8.07 27.41 -0.99
CA GLN A 165 -9.38 28.06 -0.82
C GLN A 165 -10.18 27.44 0.32
N ALA A 166 -10.03 26.13 0.55
CA ALA A 166 -10.70 25.39 1.62
C ALA A 166 -10.10 25.61 3.01
N GLY A 167 -8.96 26.31 3.11
CA GLY A 167 -8.28 26.58 4.37
C GLY A 167 -7.62 25.36 5.00
N CYS A 168 -7.22 24.37 4.19
CA CYS A 168 -6.46 23.22 4.66
C CYS A 168 -5.16 23.66 5.35
N LEU A 169 -4.72 22.89 6.36
CA LEU A 169 -3.44 23.13 7.03
C LEU A 169 -2.27 22.62 6.18
N TYR A 170 -2.48 21.49 5.50
CA TYR A 170 -1.49 20.84 4.67
C TYR A 170 -2.10 20.41 3.33
N ILE A 171 -1.23 20.16 2.36
CA ILE A 171 -1.54 19.31 1.22
C ILE A 171 -0.51 18.20 1.09
N SER A 172 -0.94 17.04 0.59
CA SER A 172 -0.06 15.93 0.21
C SER A 172 -0.18 15.65 -1.28
N PRO A 173 0.52 16.43 -2.12
CA PRO A 173 0.74 16.03 -3.51
C PRO A 173 1.51 14.71 -3.55
N TYR A 174 1.01 13.77 -4.35
CA TYR A 174 1.64 12.48 -4.52
C TYR A 174 2.69 12.58 -5.62
N TYR A 175 3.95 12.30 -5.27
CA TYR A 175 5.02 12.30 -6.25
C TYR A 175 4.85 11.13 -7.22
N ASN A 176 4.59 9.93 -6.69
CA ASN A 176 4.26 8.77 -7.50
C ASN A 176 2.76 8.45 -7.50
N GLY A 177 2.24 7.95 -8.63
CA GLY A 177 0.89 7.41 -8.72
C GLY A 177 0.73 6.09 -7.95
N MET A 178 -0.47 5.84 -7.43
CA MET A 178 -0.85 4.54 -6.87
C MET A 178 -1.43 3.70 -8.01
N PHE A 179 -0.83 2.57 -8.37
CA PHE A 179 -1.40 1.70 -9.41
C PHE A 179 -1.79 0.34 -8.86
N MET A 180 -3.07 0.03 -9.02
CA MET A 180 -3.58 -1.33 -9.09
C MET A 180 -3.64 -1.72 -10.57
N THR A 181 -3.05 -2.84 -10.95
CA THR A 181 -3.25 -3.41 -12.29
C THR A 181 -4.71 -3.77 -12.53
N LEU A 182 -5.54 -2.86 -13.07
CA LEU A 182 -6.87 -3.22 -13.58
C LEU A 182 -7.52 -2.25 -14.61
N ARG A 183 -6.77 -1.52 -15.46
CA ARG A 183 -7.33 -1.04 -16.76
C ARG A 183 -6.30 -1.06 -17.89
N SER A 184 -6.35 -2.11 -18.72
CA SER A 184 -5.82 -2.07 -20.09
C SER A 184 -6.91 -1.53 -21.00
N THR A 185 -6.90 -0.22 -21.26
CA THR A 185 -7.33 0.43 -22.52
C THR A 185 -7.19 1.94 -22.37
N CYS A 186 -5.96 2.45 -22.42
CA CYS A 186 -5.74 3.74 -23.06
C CYS A 186 -4.33 3.78 -23.66
N TYR A 187 -4.33 3.97 -24.97
CA TYR A 187 -3.18 4.10 -25.84
C TYR A 187 -2.74 5.57 -25.75
N LEU A 188 -1.78 5.90 -24.88
CA LEU A 188 -1.01 7.15 -24.96
C LEU A 188 0.44 6.85 -24.55
N GLN A 189 1.37 7.23 -25.43
CA GLN A 189 2.80 6.93 -25.40
C GLN A 189 3.58 7.79 -24.37
N THR A 190 3.19 7.77 -23.10
CA THR A 190 4.01 8.29 -21.98
C THR A 190 3.97 7.32 -20.79
N THR A 191 4.25 6.05 -21.05
CA THR A 191 4.28 4.96 -20.05
C THR A 191 5.64 4.84 -19.36
N GLU A 192 6.03 5.83 -18.57
CA GLU A 192 7.17 5.70 -17.63
C GLU A 192 6.78 5.92 -16.16
N GLU A 193 5.55 6.31 -15.82
CA GLU A 193 5.21 6.67 -14.43
C GLU A 193 3.88 6.09 -13.92
N ILE A 194 3.63 4.80 -14.21
CA ILE A 194 2.33 4.14 -13.95
C ILE A 194 2.42 2.93 -12.99
N ASN A 195 3.53 2.63 -12.31
CA ASN A 195 3.61 1.45 -11.39
C ASN A 195 4.62 1.58 -10.22
N ALA A 196 4.95 2.79 -9.78
CA ALA A 196 6.06 3.02 -8.85
C ALA A 196 5.97 2.23 -7.53
N HIS A 197 4.80 2.08 -6.91
CA HIS A 197 4.70 1.34 -5.63
C HIS A 197 4.63 -0.19 -5.76
N THR A 198 4.48 -0.70 -6.99
CA THR A 198 4.17 -2.12 -7.23
C THR A 198 5.15 -2.84 -8.15
N ASP A 199 5.91 -2.11 -8.98
CA ASP A 199 6.94 -2.67 -9.85
C ASP A 199 8.24 -1.83 -9.82
N PRO A 200 9.28 -2.29 -9.09
CA PRO A 200 10.58 -1.64 -9.06
C PRO A 200 11.29 -1.50 -10.41
N GLN A 201 10.87 -2.21 -11.46
CA GLN A 201 11.43 -2.07 -12.81
C GLN A 201 10.89 -0.83 -13.54
N LEU A 202 9.80 -0.26 -13.03
CA LEU A 202 9.15 0.93 -13.57
C LEU A 202 9.53 2.18 -12.77
N TRP A 203 10.47 2.05 -11.83
CA TRP A 203 11.09 3.19 -11.18
C TRP A 203 11.94 3.91 -12.23
N PRO A 204 11.68 5.19 -12.51
CA PRO A 204 12.53 5.92 -13.43
C PRO A 204 13.98 5.80 -12.93
N SER A 205 14.89 5.35 -13.79
CA SER A 205 16.33 5.31 -13.48
C SER A 205 16.88 6.73 -13.56
N SER A 206 16.42 7.59 -12.65
CA SER A 206 16.80 8.98 -12.60
C SER A 206 17.89 9.16 -11.55
N ASN A 207 19.06 9.57 -12.03
CA ASN A 207 20.12 10.04 -11.15
C ASN A 207 19.80 11.43 -10.55
N ASP A 208 18.69 12.07 -10.95
CA ASP A 208 18.26 13.40 -10.50
C ASP A 208 16.72 13.52 -10.55
N PRO A 209 16.00 12.93 -9.58
CA PRO A 209 14.52 12.95 -9.58
C PRO A 209 13.96 14.38 -9.65
N ALA A 210 14.65 15.37 -9.10
CA ALA A 210 14.21 16.76 -9.11
C ALA A 210 13.98 17.32 -10.53
N LEU A 211 14.77 16.87 -11.51
CA LEU A 211 14.63 17.30 -12.92
C LEU A 211 13.86 16.31 -13.78
N LEU A 212 14.06 15.02 -13.56
CA LEU A 212 13.66 14.00 -14.54
C LEU A 212 12.37 13.26 -14.16
N HIS A 213 11.96 13.29 -12.89
CA HIS A 213 10.70 12.68 -12.49
C HIS A 213 9.55 13.50 -13.09
N THR A 214 8.59 12.84 -13.73
CA THR A 214 7.57 13.54 -14.52
C THR A 214 6.61 14.34 -13.64
N SER A 215 6.42 13.92 -12.38
CA SER A 215 5.64 14.68 -11.39
C SER A 215 6.37 15.89 -10.77
N SER A 216 7.67 16.06 -10.99
CA SER A 216 8.44 17.22 -10.46
C SER A 216 7.90 18.55 -10.98
N ALA A 217 7.50 18.60 -12.26
CA ALA A 217 6.93 19.79 -12.87
C ALA A 217 5.70 20.30 -12.10
N ARG A 218 4.73 19.42 -11.85
CA ARG A 218 3.51 19.75 -11.10
C ARG A 218 3.80 20.13 -9.65
N MET A 219 4.80 19.52 -9.01
CA MET A 219 5.25 19.94 -7.67
C MET A 219 5.75 21.39 -7.65
N MET A 220 6.63 21.72 -8.60
CA MET A 220 7.18 23.07 -8.71
C MET A 220 6.10 24.11 -9.03
N GLN A 221 5.14 23.75 -9.88
CA GLN A 221 3.99 24.59 -10.20
C GLN A 221 3.11 24.84 -8.97
N ILE A 222 2.80 23.80 -8.17
CA ILE A 222 2.03 23.95 -6.93
C ILE A 222 2.75 24.92 -5.97
N ARG A 223 4.05 24.75 -5.76
CA ARG A 223 4.84 25.66 -4.92
C ARG A 223 4.80 27.10 -5.44
N ALA A 224 4.98 27.29 -6.75
CA ALA A 224 4.95 28.61 -7.37
C ALA A 224 3.59 29.30 -7.22
N ILE A 225 2.49 28.56 -7.42
CA ILE A 225 1.14 29.09 -7.22
C ILE A 225 0.86 29.44 -5.77
N TYR A 226 1.35 28.66 -4.80
CA TYR A 226 1.19 29.03 -3.40
C TYR A 226 2.01 30.27 -3.03
N GLN A 227 3.21 30.44 -3.58
CA GLN A 227 3.97 31.68 -3.40
C GLN A 227 3.24 32.90 -4.01
N GLN A 228 2.65 32.73 -5.20
CA GLN A 228 1.80 33.75 -5.82
C GLN A 228 0.59 34.08 -4.94
N LEU A 229 -0.18 33.08 -4.52
CA LEU A 229 -1.36 33.26 -3.66
C LEU A 229 -1.00 33.89 -2.32
N ALA A 230 0.11 33.51 -1.70
CA ALA A 230 0.59 34.12 -0.45
C ALA A 230 0.83 35.62 -0.64
N THR A 231 1.49 36.00 -1.74
CA THR A 231 1.77 37.39 -2.09
C THR A 231 0.49 38.17 -2.39
N GLU A 232 -0.38 37.63 -3.24
CA GLU A 232 -1.62 38.28 -3.68
C GLU A 232 -2.63 38.45 -2.54
N THR A 233 -2.72 37.47 -1.64
CA THR A 233 -3.74 37.44 -0.58
C THR A 233 -3.22 37.89 0.78
N SER A 234 -1.89 38.00 0.95
CA SER A 234 -1.22 38.20 2.24
C SER A 234 -1.63 37.16 3.30
N LYS A 235 -1.97 35.94 2.86
CA LYS A 235 -2.36 34.82 3.73
C LYS A 235 -1.39 33.66 3.57
N GLU A 236 -1.12 32.97 4.67
CA GLU A 236 -0.44 31.69 4.64
C GLU A 236 -1.21 30.69 3.76
N GLN A 237 -0.45 29.86 3.06
CA GLN A 237 -0.97 28.78 2.23
C GLN A 237 -0.78 27.42 2.93
N PRO A 238 -1.52 26.37 2.55
CA PRO A 238 -1.31 25.05 3.11
C PRO A 238 0.16 24.62 2.94
N MET A 239 0.77 24.09 3.99
CA MET A 239 2.14 23.58 3.91
C MET A 239 2.18 22.33 3.00
N ILE A 240 3.16 22.27 2.10
CA ILE A 240 3.37 21.09 1.25
C ILE A 240 4.05 19.98 2.05
N LYS A 241 3.30 18.90 2.29
CA LYS A 241 3.74 17.65 2.90
C LYS A 241 3.77 16.56 1.83
N ALA A 242 4.82 16.57 1.03
CA ALA A 242 4.99 15.67 -0.11
C ALA A 242 4.91 14.21 0.34
N ALA A 243 4.33 13.36 -0.51
CA ALA A 243 4.05 11.97 -0.18
C ALA A 243 4.30 11.06 -1.39
N SER A 244 4.15 9.75 -1.18
CA SER A 244 4.25 8.73 -2.22
C SER A 244 5.68 8.57 -2.76
N PHE A 245 6.66 8.50 -1.86
CA PHE A 245 8.07 8.24 -2.18
C PHE A 245 8.37 6.75 -2.29
N ILE A 246 9.21 6.38 -3.23
CA ILE A 246 9.70 5.01 -3.43
C ILE A 246 11.21 4.88 -3.21
N SER A 247 11.96 6.00 -3.25
CA SER A 247 13.42 5.98 -3.07
C SER A 247 13.95 7.13 -2.20
N ALA A 248 15.18 6.97 -1.72
CA ALA A 248 15.89 7.99 -0.96
C ALA A 248 16.26 9.21 -1.83
N GLU A 249 16.60 8.99 -3.09
CA GLU A 249 16.92 10.04 -4.07
C GLU A 249 15.72 10.95 -4.32
N GLU A 250 14.50 10.40 -4.38
CA GLU A 250 13.29 11.21 -4.49
C GLU A 250 13.07 12.05 -3.24
N ALA A 251 13.26 11.50 -2.04
CA ALA A 251 13.14 12.27 -0.80
C ALA A 251 14.15 13.43 -0.75
N MET A 252 15.41 13.17 -1.13
CA MET A 252 16.45 14.20 -1.22
C MET A 252 16.13 15.28 -2.26
N ALA A 253 15.49 14.94 -3.38
CA ALA A 253 15.07 15.91 -4.38
C ALA A 253 14.11 16.97 -3.79
N PHE A 254 13.23 16.60 -2.86
CA PHE A 254 12.28 17.53 -2.25
C PHE A 254 12.93 18.51 -1.28
N GLY A 255 14.03 18.12 -0.62
CA GLY A 255 14.84 19.06 0.15
C GLY A 255 15.38 20.19 -0.73
N GLU A 256 15.75 19.88 -1.98
CA GLU A 256 16.16 20.89 -2.96
C GLU A 256 15.00 21.72 -3.53
N MET A 257 13.82 21.12 -3.70
CA MET A 257 12.61 21.83 -4.14
C MET A 257 12.09 22.83 -3.11
N GLN A 258 12.69 22.88 -1.91
CA GLN A 258 12.30 23.77 -0.81
C GLN A 258 10.81 23.63 -0.47
N VAL A 259 10.32 22.40 -0.35
CA VAL A 259 9.01 22.12 0.25
C VAL A 259 9.11 22.12 1.77
N HIS A 260 7.96 22.09 2.45
CA HIS A 260 7.92 22.21 3.91
C HIS A 260 8.26 20.88 4.58
N SER A 261 7.80 19.78 3.98
CA SER A 261 7.83 18.48 4.64
C SER A 261 7.74 17.33 3.64
N ALA A 262 8.31 16.19 4.01
CA ALA A 262 8.22 14.93 3.28
C ALA A 262 7.80 13.82 4.25
N THR A 263 6.70 13.14 3.92
CA THR A 263 6.27 11.97 4.68
C THR A 263 6.75 10.69 4.04
N LEU A 264 7.60 9.96 4.77
CA LEU A 264 8.44 8.91 4.21
C LEU A 264 8.08 7.53 4.76
N PRO A 265 7.93 6.50 3.91
CA PRO A 265 7.70 5.15 4.38
C PRO A 265 8.95 4.60 5.08
N ALA A 266 8.76 3.63 5.98
CA ALA A 266 9.84 3.02 6.76
C ALA A 266 11.00 2.48 5.91
N SER A 267 10.70 1.98 4.70
CA SER A 267 11.71 1.49 3.75
C SER A 267 12.68 2.59 3.30
N VAL A 268 12.16 3.79 2.96
CA VAL A 268 12.95 4.95 2.52
C VAL A 268 13.71 5.55 3.69
N LEU A 269 13.06 5.70 4.86
CA LEU A 269 13.70 6.18 6.10
C LEU A 269 14.92 5.34 6.48
N ARG A 270 14.81 4.01 6.38
CA ARG A 270 15.91 3.09 6.65
C ARG A 270 17.09 3.31 5.70
N VAL A 271 16.85 3.46 4.40
CA VAL A 271 17.92 3.71 3.41
C VAL A 271 18.60 5.05 3.69
N LEU A 272 17.85 6.12 3.91
CA LEU A 272 18.39 7.44 4.25
C LEU A 272 19.23 7.42 5.55
N SER A 273 18.77 6.69 6.57
CA SER A 273 19.47 6.56 7.87
C SER A 273 20.75 5.73 7.78
N GLN A 274 20.85 4.81 6.82
CA GLN A 274 22.03 3.95 6.64
C GLN A 274 23.04 4.51 5.64
N THR A 275 22.65 5.51 4.85
CA THR A 275 23.49 6.06 3.78
C THR A 275 24.32 7.23 4.30
N PRO A 276 25.67 7.14 4.31
CA PRO A 276 26.53 8.25 4.69
C PRO A 276 26.41 9.43 3.72
N ALA A 277 26.43 10.66 4.23
CA ALA A 277 26.36 11.88 3.43
C ALA A 277 27.67 12.23 2.68
N THR A 278 28.70 11.37 2.72
CA THR A 278 29.98 11.63 2.05
C THR A 278 29.86 11.65 0.52
N PRO A 279 30.50 12.60 -0.17
CA PRO A 279 30.43 12.68 -1.62
C PRO A 279 31.28 11.57 -2.27
N SER A 280 30.69 10.79 -3.18
CA SER A 280 31.50 10.14 -4.21
C SER A 280 32.00 11.23 -5.17
N PRO A 281 33.26 11.19 -5.66
CA PRO A 281 33.78 12.16 -6.63
C PRO A 281 32.95 12.28 -7.92
N SER A 282 32.10 11.29 -8.20
CA SER A 282 31.17 11.25 -9.34
C SER A 282 29.70 11.50 -8.99
N ALA A 283 29.34 11.57 -7.71
CA ALA A 283 27.96 11.79 -7.27
C ALA A 283 27.79 13.22 -6.77
N ARG A 284 27.20 14.09 -7.60
CA ARG A 284 26.55 15.30 -7.09
C ARG A 284 25.39 14.82 -6.23
N ILE A 285 25.44 14.99 -4.92
CA ILE A 285 24.25 14.86 -4.07
C ILE A 285 23.42 16.12 -4.37
N PRO A 286 22.25 16.02 -5.04
CA PRO A 286 21.40 17.18 -5.24
C PRO A 286 20.93 17.70 -3.87
N GLY A 287 20.85 19.02 -3.70
CA GLY A 287 20.10 19.60 -2.59
C GLY A 287 20.83 20.00 -1.31
N VAL A 288 22.16 20.00 -1.18
CA VAL A 288 22.79 20.49 0.08
C VAL A 288 22.70 22.02 0.22
N LEU A 289 21.51 22.52 0.57
CA LEU A 289 21.30 23.85 1.14
C LEU A 289 21.13 23.67 2.65
N LYS A 290 21.95 24.34 3.46
CA LYS A 290 21.67 24.46 4.90
C LYS A 290 20.50 25.43 5.06
N VAL A 291 19.31 24.92 5.35
CA VAL A 291 18.14 25.75 5.59
C VAL A 291 17.85 25.76 7.08
N ALA A 292 18.11 26.88 7.74
CA ALA A 292 17.92 27.01 9.20
C ALA A 292 16.44 27.19 9.62
N SER A 293 15.50 27.30 8.67
CA SER A 293 14.07 27.49 8.93
C SER A 293 13.21 26.93 7.80
N ILE A 294 12.09 26.27 8.16
CA ILE A 294 11.05 25.80 7.23
C ILE A 294 10.75 26.92 6.22
N PRO A 295 10.76 26.65 4.90
CA PRO A 295 10.48 27.67 3.91
C PRO A 295 9.15 28.37 4.18
N SER A 296 9.14 29.71 4.29
CA SER A 296 7.88 30.46 4.25
C SER A 296 7.56 30.81 2.79
N TYR A 297 6.28 30.84 2.43
CA TYR A 297 5.86 31.37 1.12
C TYR A 297 6.14 32.87 0.97
N PHE A 298 6.34 33.59 2.07
CA PHE A 298 6.76 34.99 2.07
C PHE A 298 8.27 35.17 1.93
N ASP A 299 9.05 34.08 2.04
CA ASP A 299 10.48 34.16 1.77
C ASP A 299 10.68 34.28 0.25
N GLU A 300 11.33 35.36 -0.20
CA GLU A 300 11.71 35.55 -1.61
C GLU A 300 12.83 34.60 -2.07
N ARG A 301 13.07 33.49 -1.37
CA ARG A 301 14.13 32.55 -1.71
C ARG A 301 13.88 31.97 -3.10
N PRO A 302 14.71 32.32 -4.10
CA PRO A 302 14.51 31.81 -5.44
C PRO A 302 14.79 30.31 -5.42
N LEU A 303 13.99 29.57 -6.19
CA LEU A 303 14.31 28.18 -6.49
C LEU A 303 15.68 28.10 -7.14
N PRO A 304 16.43 27.00 -6.94
CA PRO A 304 17.66 26.77 -7.68
C PRO A 304 17.41 26.96 -9.18
N GLU A 305 18.29 27.71 -9.85
CA GLU A 305 18.11 28.10 -11.26
C GLU A 305 17.81 26.90 -12.17
N ARG A 306 18.43 25.74 -11.87
CA ARG A 306 18.20 24.49 -12.59
C ARG A 306 16.76 23.96 -12.50
N LEU A 307 16.05 24.24 -11.40
CA LEU A 307 14.66 23.83 -11.19
C LEU A 307 13.65 24.83 -11.77
N ALA A 308 14.07 26.06 -12.08
CA ALA A 308 13.18 27.10 -12.61
C ALA A 308 12.52 26.67 -13.93
N ALA A 309 13.25 25.97 -14.79
CA ALA A 309 12.74 25.45 -16.06
C ALA A 309 11.70 24.33 -15.87
N VAL A 310 11.79 23.55 -14.79
CA VAL A 310 10.89 22.41 -14.51
C VAL A 310 9.46 22.88 -14.28
N SER A 311 9.27 24.05 -13.65
CA SER A 311 7.93 24.63 -13.45
C SER A 311 7.22 25.03 -14.75
N LYS A 312 7.96 25.18 -15.86
CA LYS A 312 7.47 25.64 -17.17
C LYS A 312 7.14 24.51 -18.13
N THR A 313 7.18 23.25 -17.67
CA THR A 313 6.83 22.06 -18.47
C THR A 313 5.71 21.29 -17.78
N ASP A 314 5.09 20.33 -18.47
CA ASP A 314 4.29 19.28 -17.84
C ASP A 314 4.49 17.98 -18.63
N PRO A 315 5.51 17.17 -18.30
CA PRO A 315 5.82 15.94 -19.04
C PRO A 315 4.73 14.87 -18.90
N LEU A 316 3.81 15.01 -17.94
CA LEU A 316 2.66 14.12 -17.79
C LEU A 316 1.58 14.40 -18.84
N THR A 317 1.52 15.62 -19.38
CA THR A 317 0.48 16.05 -20.31
C THR A 317 1.08 16.37 -21.69
N PRO A 318 1.10 15.41 -22.64
CA PRO A 318 1.61 15.66 -23.98
C PRO A 318 0.88 16.82 -24.66
N GLY A 319 1.64 17.81 -25.16
CA GLY A 319 1.07 18.97 -25.82
C GLY A 319 0.41 19.98 -24.87
N TRP A 320 0.77 19.97 -23.59
CA TRP A 320 0.34 20.98 -22.63
C TRP A 320 0.55 22.40 -23.15
N ASP A 321 -0.45 23.25 -22.97
CA ASP A 321 -0.53 24.62 -23.50
C ASP A 321 0.28 25.65 -22.69
N GLY A 322 0.91 25.21 -21.60
CA GLY A 322 1.66 26.08 -20.68
C GLY A 322 0.76 26.89 -19.74
N ILE A 323 -0.55 26.66 -19.75
CA ILE A 323 -1.51 27.40 -18.93
C ILE A 323 -1.77 26.62 -17.65
N LEU A 324 -1.50 27.27 -16.51
CA LEU A 324 -1.82 26.73 -15.19
C LEU A 324 -3.28 27.00 -14.83
N ALA A 325 -3.80 26.17 -13.91
CA ALA A 325 -5.09 26.39 -13.29
C ALA A 325 -5.19 27.82 -12.70
N SER A 326 -6.29 28.52 -13.00
CA SER A 326 -6.45 29.92 -12.60
C SER A 326 -6.80 30.05 -11.13
N THR A 327 -6.09 30.93 -10.43
CA THR A 327 -6.39 31.30 -9.02
C THR A 327 -7.69 32.11 -8.88
N ASN A 328 -8.23 32.65 -9.96
CA ASN A 328 -9.48 33.43 -9.98
C ASN A 328 -10.74 32.55 -10.01
N ILE A 329 -10.61 31.23 -10.23
CA ILE A 329 -11.73 30.31 -10.21
C ILE A 329 -12.00 29.91 -8.75
N ASP A 330 -13.23 30.11 -8.28
CA ASP A 330 -13.69 29.50 -7.03
C ASP A 330 -13.93 28.01 -7.25
N TYR A 331 -12.96 27.19 -6.82
CA TYR A 331 -13.01 25.75 -6.94
C TYR A 331 -13.91 25.07 -5.91
N LEU A 332 -14.39 25.80 -4.90
CA LEU A 332 -15.34 25.29 -3.91
C LEU A 332 -16.79 25.56 -4.29
N ALA A 333 -17.04 26.55 -5.16
CA ALA A 333 -18.38 26.92 -5.61
C ALA A 333 -19.24 25.71 -6.04
N ASN A 334 -20.51 25.76 -5.67
CA ASN A 334 -21.53 24.75 -6.02
C ASN A 334 -21.14 23.32 -5.59
N GLY A 335 -20.52 23.15 -4.41
CA GLY A 335 -20.07 21.85 -3.92
C GLY A 335 -18.85 21.31 -4.68
N GLY A 336 -18.05 22.20 -5.26
CA GLY A 336 -16.80 21.87 -5.94
C GLY A 336 -16.95 21.47 -7.41
N GLN A 337 -18.04 21.86 -8.08
CA GLN A 337 -18.26 21.53 -9.50
C GLN A 337 -17.15 22.09 -10.42
N ALA A 338 -16.60 23.26 -10.09
CA ALA A 338 -15.49 23.83 -10.86
C ALA A 338 -14.22 22.98 -10.73
N LEU A 339 -13.97 22.40 -9.55
CA LEU A 339 -12.85 21.47 -9.34
C LEU A 339 -13.06 20.17 -10.10
N GLU A 340 -14.27 19.59 -10.04
CA GLU A 340 -14.58 18.38 -10.80
C GLU A 340 -14.41 18.60 -12.31
N LYS A 341 -14.82 19.75 -12.84
CA LYS A 341 -14.58 20.12 -14.24
C LYS A 341 -13.09 20.22 -14.56
N ALA A 342 -12.28 20.77 -13.67
CA ALA A 342 -10.84 20.86 -13.87
C ALA A 342 -10.15 19.49 -13.81
N ILE A 343 -10.57 18.63 -12.87
CA ILE A 343 -10.10 17.24 -12.78
C ILE A 343 -10.47 16.48 -14.05
N GLU A 344 -11.71 16.60 -14.54
CA GLU A 344 -12.17 15.95 -15.77
C GLU A 344 -11.40 16.42 -17.02
N GLY A 345 -10.95 17.68 -17.03
CA GLY A 345 -10.12 18.25 -18.09
C GLY A 345 -8.66 17.76 -18.11
N ASP A 346 -8.15 17.24 -16.98
CA ASP A 346 -6.79 16.72 -16.84
C ASP A 346 -6.83 15.19 -16.71
N GLN A 347 -6.61 14.50 -17.83
CA GLN A 347 -6.74 13.04 -17.91
C GLN A 347 -5.80 12.31 -16.94
N ILE A 348 -4.61 12.85 -16.67
CA ILE A 348 -3.66 12.23 -15.73
C ILE A 348 -4.16 12.37 -14.30
N THR A 349 -4.62 13.56 -13.92
CA THR A 349 -5.19 13.79 -12.58
C THR A 349 -6.43 12.95 -12.36
N LYS A 350 -7.35 12.93 -13.32
CA LYS A 350 -8.55 12.09 -13.28
C LYS A 350 -8.20 10.62 -13.06
N GLN A 351 -7.26 10.10 -13.84
CA GLN A 351 -6.87 8.69 -13.77
C GLN A 351 -6.19 8.37 -12.43
N ARG A 352 -5.17 9.15 -12.01
CA ARG A 352 -4.45 8.92 -10.76
C ARG A 352 -5.33 9.05 -9.52
N LEU A 353 -6.29 9.99 -9.54
CA LEU A 353 -7.28 10.13 -8.47
C LEU A 353 -8.21 8.92 -8.40
N ALA A 354 -8.72 8.45 -9.54
CA ALA A 354 -9.56 7.26 -9.60
C ALA A 354 -8.81 6.02 -9.07
N ASP A 355 -7.56 5.83 -9.48
CA ASP A 355 -6.75 4.68 -9.06
C ASP A 355 -6.43 4.73 -7.56
N ALA A 356 -6.08 5.90 -7.02
CA ALA A 356 -5.83 6.07 -5.59
C ALA A 356 -7.09 5.78 -4.74
N LEU A 357 -8.26 6.29 -5.17
CA LEU A 357 -9.52 6.04 -4.46
C LEU A 357 -9.93 4.57 -4.52
N GLU A 358 -9.77 3.93 -5.67
CA GLU A 358 -10.09 2.51 -5.84
C GLU A 358 -9.18 1.62 -4.99
N PHE A 359 -7.88 1.94 -4.93
CA PHE A 359 -6.95 1.25 -4.04
C PHE A 359 -7.38 1.31 -2.58
N PHE A 360 -7.67 2.51 -2.07
CA PHE A 360 -8.06 2.65 -0.67
C PHE A 360 -9.42 2.01 -0.35
N LYS A 361 -10.38 2.01 -1.30
CA LYS A 361 -11.64 1.26 -1.14
C LYS A 361 -11.39 -0.23 -0.98
N ASN A 362 -10.51 -0.80 -1.81
CA ASN A 362 -10.17 -2.22 -1.72
C ASN A 362 -9.47 -2.57 -0.40
N VAL A 363 -8.62 -1.68 0.10
CA VAL A 363 -8.01 -1.81 1.43
C VAL A 363 -9.05 -1.78 2.55
N GLU A 364 -10.03 -0.87 2.49
CA GLU A 364 -11.13 -0.82 3.48
C GLU A 364 -11.97 -2.10 3.48
N MET A 365 -12.18 -2.73 2.32
CA MET A 365 -12.85 -4.03 2.25
C MET A 365 -12.05 -5.15 2.93
N ASN A 366 -10.71 -5.09 2.88
CA ASN A 366 -9.85 -6.03 3.62
C ASN A 366 -9.89 -5.76 5.14
N MET A 367 -9.94 -4.50 5.57
CA MET A 367 -10.15 -4.17 6.98
C MET A 367 -11.49 -4.71 7.48
N LYS A 368 -12.55 -4.53 6.70
CA LYS A 368 -13.88 -5.06 7.02
C LYS A 368 -13.80 -6.56 7.27
N LYS A 369 -13.19 -7.32 6.37
CA LYS A 369 -13.01 -8.78 6.53
C LYS A 369 -12.26 -9.12 7.82
N LEU A 370 -11.16 -8.43 8.10
CA LEU A 370 -10.35 -8.65 9.29
C LEU A 370 -11.12 -8.36 10.60
N VAL A 371 -11.96 -7.33 10.60
CA VAL A 371 -12.84 -7.03 11.73
C VAL A 371 -13.96 -8.06 11.86
N GLU A 372 -14.57 -8.51 10.77
CA GLU A 372 -15.59 -9.57 10.80
C GLU A 372 -15.03 -10.89 11.35
N GLU A 373 -13.78 -11.23 11.01
CA GLU A 373 -13.05 -12.36 11.61
C GLU A 373 -12.83 -12.16 13.12
N ALA A 374 -12.44 -10.94 13.54
CA ALA A 374 -12.29 -10.61 14.95
C ALA A 374 -13.63 -10.66 15.70
N MET A 375 -14.73 -10.22 15.08
CA MET A 375 -16.08 -10.28 15.66
C MET A 375 -16.50 -11.73 15.92
N ALA A 376 -16.26 -12.61 14.95
CA ALA A 376 -16.51 -14.03 15.10
C ALA A 376 -15.68 -14.64 16.25
N GLU A 377 -14.41 -14.25 16.39
CA GLU A 377 -13.54 -14.73 17.47
C GLU A 377 -14.03 -14.31 18.86
N VAL A 378 -14.55 -13.08 19.00
CA VAL A 378 -15.06 -12.58 20.29
C VAL A 378 -16.51 -13.00 20.57
N GLY A 379 -17.08 -13.91 19.77
CA GLY A 379 -18.41 -14.47 19.97
C GLY A 379 -19.56 -13.54 19.57
N MET A 380 -19.29 -12.50 18.78
CA MET A 380 -20.34 -11.63 18.23
C MET A 380 -20.96 -12.33 17.02
N SER A 381 -22.27 -12.60 17.07
CA SER A 381 -22.96 -13.25 15.97
C SER A 381 -23.16 -12.26 14.81
N ALA A 382 -23.03 -12.74 13.57
CA ALA A 382 -23.31 -11.99 12.35
C ALA A 382 -24.77 -11.46 12.26
N GLN A 383 -25.64 -11.80 13.21
CA GLN A 383 -27.04 -11.38 13.26
C GLN A 383 -27.24 -9.93 13.75
N THR A 384 -26.21 -9.25 14.24
CA THR A 384 -26.29 -7.81 14.58
C THR A 384 -25.98 -6.90 13.37
N VAL A 385 -25.58 -7.45 12.22
CA VAL A 385 -24.96 -6.68 11.10
C VAL A 385 -25.95 -6.16 10.04
N CYS A 386 -27.27 -6.13 10.29
CA CYS A 386 -28.26 -5.69 9.28
C CYS A 386 -29.19 -4.52 9.68
N PHE A 387 -28.91 -3.74 10.72
CA PHE A 387 -29.83 -2.64 11.13
C PHE A 387 -29.34 -1.23 10.80
N VAL A 388 -29.12 -0.90 9.52
CA VAL A 388 -29.19 0.52 9.05
C VAL A 388 -29.84 0.69 7.65
N ILE A 389 -30.10 -0.35 6.84
CA ILE A 389 -30.71 -0.13 5.52
C ILE A 389 -31.82 -1.15 5.25
N GLY A 390 -33.08 -0.75 5.51
CA GLY A 390 -34.24 -1.51 5.03
C GLY A 390 -35.41 -1.67 6.00
N TRP A 391 -35.88 -0.59 6.64
CA TRP A 391 -37.24 -0.61 7.20
C TRP A 391 -38.24 -0.40 6.07
N ASN A 392 -38.53 -1.48 5.31
CA ASN A 392 -39.74 -1.70 4.51
C ASN A 392 -39.54 -2.92 3.62
N LEU A 393 -39.87 -4.10 4.14
CA LEU A 393 -40.35 -5.28 3.38
C LEU A 393 -40.26 -6.51 4.29
N LYS A 394 -41.26 -6.67 5.16
CA LYS A 394 -41.81 -7.94 5.70
C LYS A 394 -42.59 -7.68 6.99
N ASN A 395 -43.70 -6.95 6.84
CA ASN A 395 -44.85 -7.06 7.75
C ASN A 395 -46.08 -7.30 6.88
N ALA A 396 -46.18 -8.52 6.39
CA ALA A 396 -47.43 -9.12 5.98
C ALA A 396 -47.27 -10.64 6.15
N VAL A 397 -48.25 -11.23 6.82
CA VAL A 397 -48.46 -12.66 7.08
C VAL A 397 -47.94 -13.18 8.44
N GLN A 398 -48.95 -13.39 9.31
CA GLN A 398 -49.05 -14.31 10.44
C GLN A 398 -48.57 -13.93 11.85
N ASN A 399 -49.39 -13.11 12.51
CA ASN A 399 -50.07 -13.37 13.77
C ASN A 399 -49.66 -14.59 14.65
N ARG A 400 -49.36 -14.24 15.91
CA ARG A 400 -49.99 -14.68 17.18
C ARG A 400 -49.43 -15.86 18.00
N LEU A 401 -49.17 -15.50 19.28
CA LEU A 401 -49.49 -16.22 20.55
C LEU A 401 -48.63 -17.48 20.83
N ASP A 402 -48.01 -17.74 21.98
CA ASP A 402 -48.21 -17.43 23.41
C ASP A 402 -46.83 -17.53 24.13
N SER A 403 -46.44 -16.62 25.04
CA SER A 403 -46.71 -16.56 26.49
C SER A 403 -45.82 -17.47 27.40
N HIS A 404 -45.12 -16.77 28.31
CA HIS A 404 -44.62 -17.13 29.65
C HIS A 404 -43.14 -17.60 29.89
N PRO A 405 -42.42 -16.96 30.86
CA PRO A 405 -41.03 -17.26 31.22
C PRO A 405 -40.93 -18.12 32.50
N GLN A 406 -39.67 -18.34 32.96
CA GLN A 406 -39.15 -18.74 34.31
C GLN A 406 -38.23 -19.99 34.25
N PRO A 407 -37.33 -20.24 35.23
CA PRO A 407 -36.17 -19.43 35.59
C PRO A 407 -34.85 -20.25 35.67
N ILE A 408 -33.78 -19.50 35.92
CA ILE A 408 -32.40 -19.92 36.22
C ILE A 408 -32.36 -21.00 37.31
N ASN A 409 -31.52 -22.03 37.11
CA ASN A 409 -31.00 -22.80 38.22
C ASN A 409 -29.51 -23.13 38.03
N SER A 410 -28.77 -22.79 39.08
CA SER A 410 -27.34 -23.00 39.29
C SER A 410 -27.02 -24.45 39.62
N SER A 411 -25.94 -24.99 39.08
CA SER A 411 -25.14 -26.00 39.78
C SER A 411 -23.69 -26.02 39.28
N VAL A 412 -22.80 -25.87 40.25
CA VAL A 412 -21.35 -25.99 40.15
C VAL A 412 -20.98 -27.47 40.08
N SER A 413 -20.08 -27.87 39.17
CA SER A 413 -19.29 -29.09 39.37
C SER A 413 -17.83 -28.90 38.95
N LYS A 414 -16.98 -29.37 39.88
CA LYS A 414 -15.53 -29.33 40.03
C LYS A 414 -14.67 -29.80 38.84
N SER A 415 -13.54 -29.11 38.71
CA SER A 415 -12.17 -29.58 38.42
C SER A 415 -11.91 -30.57 37.28
N GLN A 416 -11.22 -30.09 36.24
CA GLN A 416 -10.15 -30.85 35.59
C GLN A 416 -8.93 -29.94 35.38
N ALA A 417 -7.76 -30.53 35.61
CA ALA A 417 -6.46 -29.89 35.73
C ALA A 417 -5.98 -29.22 34.43
N ILE A 418 -5.37 -28.05 34.58
CA ILE A 418 -4.63 -27.34 33.53
C ILE A 418 -3.28 -28.05 33.38
N PRO A 419 -2.88 -28.55 32.19
CA PRO A 419 -1.53 -29.01 31.99
C PRO A 419 -0.60 -27.80 31.92
N THR A 420 0.32 -27.71 32.88
CA THR A 420 1.47 -26.81 32.87
C THR A 420 2.33 -27.13 31.65
N TYR A 421 2.35 -26.23 30.66
CA TYR A 421 3.31 -26.30 29.56
C TYR A 421 4.70 -25.94 30.09
N SER A 422 5.55 -26.95 30.22
CA SER A 422 6.98 -26.81 30.49
C SER A 422 7.64 -26.04 29.34
N SER A 423 8.02 -24.80 29.61
CA SER A 423 8.77 -23.92 28.71
C SER A 423 10.24 -24.31 28.66
N THR A 424 10.59 -25.22 27.76
CA THR A 424 11.94 -25.29 27.17
C THR A 424 11.81 -25.86 25.75
N ARG A 425 11.26 -25.08 24.83
CA ARG A 425 11.43 -25.35 23.41
C ARG A 425 12.69 -24.61 22.98
N SER A 426 13.73 -25.38 22.68
CA SER A 426 14.91 -24.96 21.92
C SER A 426 14.50 -23.96 20.84
N MET A 427 15.23 -22.85 20.66
CA MET A 427 15.03 -21.91 19.56
C MET A 427 15.15 -22.67 18.23
N SER A 428 14.01 -23.14 17.71
CA SER A 428 13.95 -23.87 16.45
C SER A 428 14.37 -22.94 15.31
N SER A 429 15.24 -23.44 14.44
CA SER A 429 15.72 -22.69 13.28
C SER A 429 14.54 -22.21 12.41
N VAL A 430 14.64 -20.99 11.86
CA VAL A 430 13.60 -20.45 10.97
C VAL A 430 13.52 -21.35 9.72
N PRO A 431 12.34 -21.92 9.37
CA PRO A 431 12.20 -22.78 8.19
C PRO A 431 12.68 -22.06 6.93
N ARG A 432 13.40 -22.77 6.05
CA ARG A 432 13.95 -22.20 4.81
C ARG A 432 13.32 -22.86 3.60
N LEU A 433 12.74 -22.06 2.72
CA LEU A 433 12.12 -22.55 1.48
C LEU A 433 12.65 -21.81 0.26
N LEU A 434 12.75 -22.51 -0.87
CA LEU A 434 12.91 -21.91 -2.19
C LEU A 434 11.62 -22.12 -2.98
N VAL A 435 11.01 -21.03 -3.42
CA VAL A 435 9.80 -21.04 -4.26
C VAL A 435 10.19 -20.60 -5.66
N ALA A 436 10.08 -21.52 -6.63
CA ALA A 436 10.43 -21.29 -8.02
C ALA A 436 9.17 -21.17 -8.90
N GLY A 437 9.05 -20.05 -9.61
CA GLY A 437 7.99 -19.82 -10.58
C GLY A 437 8.40 -20.25 -11.98
N LEU A 438 7.64 -21.18 -12.54
CA LEU A 438 7.80 -21.62 -13.91
C LEU A 438 7.17 -20.59 -14.87
N GLY A 439 7.90 -20.22 -15.93
CA GLY A 439 7.43 -19.25 -16.92
C GLY A 439 8.41 -18.96 -18.05
N ASN A 440 7.96 -18.16 -19.02
CA ASN A 440 8.76 -17.63 -20.12
C ASN A 440 8.84 -16.09 -20.01
N LEU A 441 10.01 -15.54 -19.65
CA LEU A 441 10.20 -14.08 -19.60
C LEU A 441 9.82 -13.34 -20.89
N PRO A 442 10.09 -13.85 -22.11
CA PRO A 442 9.67 -13.18 -23.34
C PRO A 442 8.15 -13.14 -23.55
N PHE A 443 7.39 -13.96 -22.81
CA PHE A 443 5.94 -14.11 -22.96
C PHE A 443 5.23 -13.94 -21.60
N PRO A 444 5.29 -12.75 -20.98
CA PRO A 444 4.64 -12.51 -19.69
C PRO A 444 3.12 -12.52 -19.84
N ASN A 445 2.40 -12.75 -18.73
CA ASN A 445 0.92 -12.81 -18.69
C ASN A 445 0.27 -13.89 -19.59
N THR A 446 1.03 -14.90 -20.00
CA THR A 446 0.51 -16.10 -20.65
C THR A 446 0.20 -17.17 -19.61
N ARG A 447 -0.64 -18.16 -19.96
CA ARG A 447 -0.91 -19.31 -19.07
C ARG A 447 0.39 -20.00 -18.68
N HIS A 448 1.33 -20.17 -19.61
CA HIS A 448 2.63 -20.78 -19.33
C HIS A 448 3.54 -19.93 -18.44
N SER A 449 3.35 -18.61 -18.40
CA SER A 449 4.13 -17.72 -17.53
C SER A 449 3.47 -17.44 -16.18
N LEU A 450 2.39 -18.15 -15.86
CA LEU A 450 1.60 -17.92 -14.66
C LEU A 450 2.40 -18.16 -13.36
N GLY A 451 3.30 -19.14 -13.33
CA GLY A 451 4.15 -19.38 -12.16
C GLY A 451 5.09 -18.20 -11.86
N GLN A 452 5.67 -17.59 -12.90
CA GLN A 452 6.49 -16.38 -12.74
C GLN A 452 5.67 -15.16 -12.33
N LEU A 453 4.45 -15.01 -12.87
CA LEU A 453 3.52 -13.95 -12.45
C LEU A 453 3.22 -14.02 -10.95
N VAL A 454 2.95 -15.22 -10.44
CA VAL A 454 2.69 -15.43 -9.00
C VAL A 454 3.94 -15.16 -8.16
N ILE A 455 5.16 -15.48 -8.64
CA ILE A 455 6.39 -15.09 -7.95
C ILE A 455 6.51 -13.57 -7.83
N ASP A 456 6.15 -12.82 -8.87
CA ASP A 456 6.20 -11.35 -8.83
C ASP A 456 5.23 -10.79 -7.79
N GLN A 457 4.03 -11.38 -7.68
CA GLN A 457 3.06 -11.01 -6.65
C GLN A 457 3.54 -11.39 -5.24
N LEU A 458 4.16 -12.56 -5.06
CA LEU A 458 4.75 -12.95 -3.78
C LEU A 458 5.91 -12.03 -3.38
N ALA A 459 6.78 -11.66 -4.32
CA ALA A 459 7.88 -10.73 -4.09
C ALA A 459 7.35 -9.36 -3.65
N TRP A 460 6.31 -8.86 -4.32
CA TRP A 460 5.63 -7.62 -3.98
C TRP A 460 5.04 -7.67 -2.55
N ARG A 461 4.20 -8.67 -2.25
CA ARG A 461 3.55 -8.82 -0.93
C ARG A 461 4.51 -8.98 0.24
N THR A 462 5.69 -9.55 -0.01
CA THR A 462 6.69 -9.83 1.03
C THR A 462 7.78 -8.77 1.11
N GLY A 463 7.81 -7.80 0.20
CA GLY A 463 8.90 -6.83 0.08
C GLY A 463 10.25 -7.43 -0.34
N ILE A 464 10.26 -8.66 -0.86
CA ILE A 464 11.49 -9.34 -1.30
C ILE A 464 11.95 -8.72 -2.62
N ARG A 465 13.11 -8.03 -2.58
CA ARG A 465 13.72 -7.46 -3.79
C ARG A 465 14.36 -8.57 -4.63
N MET A 466 13.85 -8.75 -5.85
CA MET A 466 14.42 -9.67 -6.84
C MET A 466 15.63 -9.02 -7.53
N ALA A 467 16.78 -9.70 -7.50
CA ALA A 467 18.00 -9.30 -8.18
C ALA A 467 18.31 -10.27 -9.33
N ALA A 468 18.95 -9.75 -10.39
CA ALA A 468 19.40 -10.57 -11.50
C ALA A 468 20.57 -11.47 -11.07
N GLU A 469 20.47 -12.77 -11.36
CA GLU A 469 21.56 -13.74 -11.31
C GLU A 469 21.94 -14.18 -12.74
N ARG A 470 23.00 -14.98 -12.90
CA ARG A 470 23.45 -15.49 -14.20
C ARG A 470 22.29 -16.14 -15.00
N ASP A 471 21.62 -17.11 -14.37
CA ASP A 471 20.63 -17.97 -15.04
C ASP A 471 19.18 -17.68 -14.62
N GLY A 472 18.95 -16.61 -13.86
CA GLY A 472 17.63 -16.31 -13.29
C GLY A 472 17.55 -14.95 -12.60
N PHE A 473 16.48 -14.77 -11.85
CA PHE A 473 16.27 -13.70 -10.89
C PHE A 473 15.93 -14.32 -9.55
N SER A 474 16.47 -13.76 -8.47
CA SER A 474 16.21 -14.26 -7.12
C SER A 474 16.17 -13.14 -6.10
N GLY A 475 15.35 -13.31 -5.08
CA GLY A 475 15.37 -12.49 -3.88
C GLY A 475 15.24 -13.40 -2.66
N GLU A 476 15.85 -13.01 -1.56
CA GLU A 476 15.82 -13.78 -0.32
C GLU A 476 15.65 -12.84 0.87
N ALA A 477 14.70 -13.15 1.74
CA ALA A 477 14.55 -12.47 3.02
C ALA A 477 13.88 -13.39 4.04
N THR A 478 14.04 -13.07 5.32
CA THR A 478 13.21 -13.64 6.38
C THR A 478 11.94 -12.82 6.49
N VAL A 479 10.79 -13.45 6.26
CA VAL A 479 9.49 -12.79 6.14
C VAL A 479 8.42 -13.53 6.93
N TYR A 480 7.38 -12.82 7.35
CA TYR A 480 6.14 -13.44 7.81
C TYR A 480 5.23 -13.71 6.60
N LEU A 481 4.88 -14.98 6.37
CA LEU A 481 3.98 -15.40 5.29
C LEU A 481 2.90 -16.33 5.87
N GLY A 482 1.63 -16.02 5.64
CA GLY A 482 0.48 -16.77 6.19
C GLY A 482 0.34 -16.72 7.72
N GLY A 483 1.27 -16.07 8.43
CA GLY A 483 1.36 -16.11 9.89
C GLY A 483 2.60 -16.85 10.40
N THR A 484 3.41 -17.43 9.52
CA THR A 484 4.65 -18.14 9.85
C THR A 484 5.89 -17.34 9.45
N LEU A 485 6.86 -17.21 10.36
CA LEU A 485 8.17 -16.63 10.06
C LEU A 485 9.01 -17.68 9.31
N LEU A 486 9.46 -17.36 8.10
CA LEU A 486 10.34 -18.25 7.32
C LEU A 486 11.40 -17.46 6.53
N SER A 487 12.52 -18.11 6.24
CA SER A 487 13.51 -17.65 5.27
C SER A 487 13.05 -18.07 3.88
N LEU A 488 12.56 -17.10 3.11
CA LEU A 488 11.95 -17.32 1.81
C LEU A 488 12.90 -16.86 0.70
N THR A 489 13.27 -17.79 -0.18
CA THR A 489 13.90 -17.48 -1.45
C THR A 489 12.87 -17.57 -2.56
N LEU A 490 12.69 -16.50 -3.32
CA LEU A 490 11.90 -16.49 -4.56
C LEU A 490 12.83 -16.62 -5.76
N TYR A 491 12.44 -17.41 -6.77
CA TYR A 491 13.26 -17.64 -7.95
C TYR A 491 12.45 -17.67 -9.25
N LYS A 492 12.97 -16.99 -10.28
CA LYS A 492 12.48 -17.06 -11.67
C LYS A 492 13.63 -17.42 -12.60
N SER A 493 13.49 -18.42 -13.45
CA SER A 493 14.51 -18.75 -14.45
C SER A 493 14.51 -17.74 -15.61
N LYS A 494 15.70 -17.43 -16.17
CA LYS A 494 15.84 -16.69 -17.43
C LYS A 494 15.62 -17.56 -18.66
N HIS A 495 15.76 -18.87 -18.51
CA HIS A 495 15.57 -19.81 -19.60
C HIS A 495 14.09 -20.02 -19.91
N LEU A 496 13.80 -20.50 -21.12
CA LEU A 496 12.45 -20.93 -21.47
C LEU A 496 11.99 -22.03 -20.51
N MET A 497 10.70 -21.98 -20.19
CA MET A 497 9.96 -22.90 -19.33
C MET A 497 10.43 -24.35 -19.45
N ASN A 498 10.50 -24.84 -20.69
CA ASN A 498 10.78 -26.24 -21.01
C ASN A 498 12.20 -26.70 -20.64
N ILE A 499 13.12 -25.76 -20.41
CA ILE A 499 14.53 -26.00 -20.10
C ILE A 499 14.98 -25.26 -18.83
N SER A 500 14.05 -24.90 -17.96
CA SER A 500 14.31 -24.15 -16.72
C SER A 500 14.93 -24.99 -15.59
N GLY A 501 14.90 -26.33 -15.71
CA GLY A 501 15.35 -27.27 -14.69
C GLY A 501 16.79 -27.07 -14.21
N PRO A 502 17.80 -27.02 -15.10
CA PRO A 502 19.20 -26.81 -14.73
C PRO A 502 19.43 -25.53 -13.90
N SER A 503 18.73 -24.45 -14.25
CA SER A 503 18.80 -23.15 -13.57
C SER A 503 18.21 -23.21 -12.16
N ILE A 504 17.04 -23.85 -11.99
CA ILE A 504 16.43 -24.06 -10.67
C ILE A 504 17.31 -24.98 -9.81
N ALA A 505 17.84 -26.06 -10.39
CA ALA A 505 18.75 -26.97 -9.69
C ALA A 505 20.03 -26.27 -9.22
N ALA A 506 20.59 -25.37 -10.05
CA ALA A 506 21.73 -24.54 -9.67
C ALA A 506 21.39 -23.57 -8.53
N ALA A 507 20.20 -22.96 -8.55
CA ALA A 507 19.72 -22.09 -7.47
C ALA A 507 19.56 -22.85 -6.15
N CYS A 508 19.02 -24.07 -6.17
CA CYS A 508 18.94 -24.93 -4.98
C CYS A 508 20.33 -25.29 -4.44
N ARG A 509 21.26 -25.71 -5.31
CA ARG A 509 22.65 -26.03 -4.91
C ARG A 509 23.37 -24.83 -4.30
N LYS A 510 23.27 -23.66 -4.93
CA LYS A 510 23.87 -22.40 -4.45
C LYS A 510 23.42 -22.05 -3.03
N ARG A 511 22.18 -22.38 -2.67
CA ARG A 511 21.56 -22.03 -1.38
C ARG A 511 21.44 -23.20 -0.41
N ASN A 512 22.01 -24.36 -0.76
CA ASN A 512 21.92 -25.60 0.00
C ASN A 512 20.47 -26.01 0.34
N ILE A 513 19.57 -25.88 -0.63
CA ILE A 513 18.14 -26.22 -0.49
C ILE A 513 17.93 -27.68 -0.91
N ARG A 514 17.43 -28.50 0.02
CA ARG A 514 17.03 -29.88 -0.25
C ARG A 514 15.77 -29.92 -1.14
N PRO A 515 15.55 -30.96 -1.96
CA PRO A 515 14.35 -31.06 -2.80
C PRO A 515 13.02 -30.97 -2.06
N ASP A 516 12.93 -31.47 -0.83
CA ASP A 516 11.75 -31.37 0.03
C ASP A 516 11.48 -29.95 0.56
N LEU A 517 12.43 -29.02 0.39
CA LEU A 517 12.28 -27.59 0.72
C LEU A 517 12.07 -26.71 -0.53
N LEU A 518 12.00 -27.33 -1.71
CA LEU A 518 11.68 -26.66 -2.97
C LEU A 518 10.17 -26.71 -3.22
N VAL A 519 9.59 -25.55 -3.49
CA VAL A 519 8.23 -25.39 -3.99
C VAL A 519 8.28 -24.91 -5.43
N VAL A 520 7.64 -25.62 -6.36
CA VAL A 520 7.55 -25.25 -7.77
C VAL A 520 6.13 -24.84 -8.10
N ILE A 521 5.95 -23.60 -8.57
CA ILE A 521 4.66 -23.07 -9.03
C ILE A 521 4.60 -23.20 -10.54
N SER A 522 3.62 -23.93 -11.07
CA SER A 522 3.46 -24.19 -12.51
C SER A 522 2.01 -24.08 -12.96
N ASP A 523 1.79 -23.81 -14.25
CA ASP A 523 0.46 -23.95 -14.83
C ASP A 523 0.01 -25.42 -14.89
N SER A 524 -1.29 -25.63 -15.03
CA SER A 524 -1.89 -26.95 -15.11
C SER A 524 -3.16 -26.96 -15.93
N THR A 525 -3.12 -27.71 -17.04
CA THR A 525 -4.26 -27.91 -17.92
C THR A 525 -5.20 -29.03 -17.45
N GLU A 526 -4.81 -29.77 -16.41
CA GLU A 526 -5.67 -30.79 -15.77
C GLU A 526 -6.74 -30.17 -14.88
N HIS A 527 -6.54 -28.94 -14.43
CA HIS A 527 -7.40 -28.27 -13.46
C HIS A 527 -8.10 -27.08 -14.12
N ASP A 528 -9.33 -26.83 -13.68
CA ASP A 528 -10.12 -25.69 -14.11
C ASP A 528 -9.43 -24.37 -13.77
N GLN A 529 -9.76 -23.33 -14.52
CA GLN A 529 -9.24 -21.98 -14.32
C GLN A 529 -9.45 -21.52 -12.87
N CYS A 530 -8.48 -20.77 -12.34
CA CYS A 530 -8.53 -20.19 -10.99
C CYS A 530 -8.60 -21.25 -9.87
N LYS A 531 -8.04 -22.44 -10.09
CA LYS A 531 -7.89 -23.48 -9.05
C LYS A 531 -6.42 -23.68 -8.70
N VAL A 532 -6.10 -23.78 -7.42
CA VAL A 532 -4.76 -24.16 -6.95
C VAL A 532 -4.81 -25.58 -6.41
N LYS A 533 -3.87 -26.43 -6.85
CA LYS A 533 -3.67 -27.75 -6.27
C LYS A 533 -2.25 -27.92 -5.76
N TYR A 534 -2.15 -28.27 -4.49
CA TYR A 534 -0.91 -28.62 -3.83
C TYR A 534 -0.65 -30.14 -3.89
N ARG A 535 0.62 -30.52 -4.12
CA ARG A 535 1.08 -31.92 -4.00
C ARG A 535 2.58 -31.99 -3.70
N LEU A 536 2.99 -32.91 -2.83
CA LEU A 536 4.39 -33.36 -2.73
C LEU A 536 4.62 -34.55 -3.67
N GLY A 537 5.70 -34.53 -4.45
CA GLY A 537 6.00 -35.63 -5.35
C GLY A 537 5.22 -35.60 -6.67
N GLY A 538 5.17 -36.75 -7.35
CA GLY A 538 4.37 -36.95 -8.58
C GLY A 538 5.17 -36.87 -9.88
N SER A 539 4.59 -37.36 -10.97
CA SER A 539 5.18 -37.24 -12.30
C SER A 539 4.94 -35.83 -12.87
N ALA A 540 5.59 -35.52 -14.00
CA ALA A 540 5.44 -34.23 -14.65
C ALA A 540 4.07 -34.02 -15.33
N ASN A 541 3.23 -35.05 -15.46
CA ASN A 541 1.93 -35.00 -16.16
C ASN A 541 2.01 -34.26 -17.52
N GLY A 542 3.00 -34.60 -18.34
CA GLY A 542 3.20 -33.97 -19.64
C GLY A 542 3.86 -32.58 -19.62
N HIS A 543 3.89 -31.88 -18.47
CA HIS A 543 4.44 -30.53 -18.35
C HIS A 543 5.97 -30.51 -18.50
N ASN A 544 6.48 -29.90 -19.57
CA ASN A 544 7.90 -29.96 -19.94
C ASN A 544 8.82 -29.24 -18.94
N GLY A 545 8.40 -28.11 -18.35
CA GLY A 545 9.17 -27.48 -17.26
C GLY A 545 9.35 -28.40 -16.04
N LEU A 546 8.29 -29.08 -15.59
CA LEU A 546 8.39 -30.07 -14.52
C LEU A 546 9.28 -31.27 -14.90
N LYS A 547 9.24 -31.75 -16.16
CA LYS A 547 10.17 -32.79 -16.65
C LYS A 547 11.63 -32.32 -16.55
N SER A 548 11.89 -31.09 -16.97
CA SER A 548 13.22 -30.48 -16.92
C SER A 548 13.74 -30.40 -15.49
N ILE A 549 12.91 -29.95 -14.53
CA ILE A 549 13.28 -29.89 -13.11
C ILE A 549 13.57 -31.28 -12.55
N ILE A 550 12.69 -32.27 -12.79
CA ILE A 550 12.89 -33.64 -12.29
C ILE A 550 14.21 -34.23 -12.82
N SER A 551 14.50 -34.02 -14.11
CA SER A 551 15.75 -34.46 -14.73
C SER A 551 16.97 -33.78 -14.11
N ALA A 552 16.93 -32.46 -13.90
CA ALA A 552 18.06 -31.69 -13.39
C ALA A 552 18.31 -31.85 -11.87
N ILE A 553 17.27 -32.08 -11.09
CA ILE A 553 17.36 -32.31 -9.63
C ILE A 553 17.63 -33.79 -9.32
N GLY A 554 17.23 -34.72 -10.21
CA GLY A 554 17.42 -36.16 -10.03
C GLY A 554 16.37 -36.82 -9.13
N THR A 555 15.35 -36.09 -8.71
CA THR A 555 14.21 -36.62 -7.95
C THR A 555 12.92 -35.86 -8.28
N ASN A 556 11.78 -36.49 -8.05
CA ASN A 556 10.48 -35.85 -8.13
C ASN A 556 9.90 -35.43 -6.77
N GLN A 557 10.64 -35.68 -5.67
CA GLN A 557 10.25 -35.43 -4.29
C GLN A 557 10.42 -33.95 -3.89
N PHE A 558 9.69 -33.07 -4.57
CA PHE A 558 9.58 -31.64 -4.23
C PHE A 558 8.12 -31.20 -4.25
N HIS A 559 7.81 -30.09 -3.59
CA HIS A 559 6.46 -29.55 -3.50
C HIS A 559 6.04 -28.86 -4.79
N ARG A 560 4.78 -29.03 -5.19
CA ARG A 560 4.22 -28.47 -6.42
C ARG A 560 2.93 -27.71 -6.09
N LEU A 561 2.86 -26.47 -6.57
CA LEU A 561 1.64 -25.68 -6.63
C LEU A 561 1.22 -25.58 -8.09
N ARG A 562 0.18 -26.32 -8.44
CA ARG A 562 -0.36 -26.40 -9.80
C ARG A 562 -1.52 -25.43 -9.95
N LEU A 563 -1.36 -24.46 -10.82
CA LEU A 563 -2.31 -23.38 -11.06
C LEU A 563 -3.15 -23.72 -12.29
N GLY A 564 -4.44 -23.92 -12.08
CA GLY A 564 -5.37 -24.35 -13.11
C GLY A 564 -5.59 -23.28 -14.15
N VAL A 565 -5.38 -23.66 -15.41
CA VAL A 565 -5.55 -22.78 -16.58
C VAL A 565 -6.64 -23.27 -17.54
N GLY A 566 -7.28 -24.39 -17.21
CA GLY A 566 -8.30 -25.04 -18.03
C GLY A 566 -7.73 -25.94 -19.14
N LYS A 567 -8.63 -26.60 -19.87
CA LYS A 567 -8.30 -27.49 -20.99
C LYS A 567 -8.42 -26.76 -22.32
N ALA A 568 -7.49 -27.01 -23.23
CA ALA A 568 -7.64 -26.61 -24.63
C ALA A 568 -8.78 -27.40 -25.28
N SER A 569 -9.83 -26.73 -25.74
CA SER A 569 -11.00 -27.38 -26.35
C SER A 569 -10.91 -27.52 -27.87
N SER A 570 -10.14 -26.66 -28.54
CA SER A 570 -10.14 -26.57 -30.01
C SER A 570 -8.86 -25.95 -30.62
N VAL A 571 -7.77 -25.85 -29.85
CA VAL A 571 -6.51 -25.20 -30.25
C VAL A 571 -5.35 -26.11 -29.84
N GLU A 572 -4.26 -26.10 -30.62
CA GLU A 572 -3.02 -26.79 -30.27
C GLU A 572 -2.54 -26.39 -28.87
N MET A 573 -2.05 -27.37 -28.10
CA MET A 573 -1.73 -27.16 -26.69
C MET A 573 -0.66 -26.09 -26.49
N SER A 574 0.34 -26.02 -27.38
CA SER A 574 1.39 -24.99 -27.35
C SER A 574 0.83 -23.58 -27.49
N ASP A 575 -0.12 -23.40 -28.39
CA ASP A 575 -0.74 -22.09 -28.65
C ASP A 575 -1.69 -21.71 -27.52
N TYR A 576 -2.40 -22.70 -26.96
CA TYR A 576 -3.27 -22.49 -25.81
C TYR A 576 -2.51 -21.98 -24.57
N VAL A 577 -1.39 -22.61 -24.24
CA VAL A 577 -0.59 -22.23 -23.06
C VAL A 577 0.20 -20.93 -23.28
N LEU A 578 0.57 -20.62 -24.52
CA LEU A 578 1.14 -19.32 -24.89
C LEU A 578 0.08 -18.22 -25.04
N GLY A 579 -1.20 -18.57 -25.01
CA GLY A 579 -2.31 -17.63 -24.95
C GLY A 579 -2.29 -16.79 -23.67
N LYS A 580 -2.67 -15.52 -23.80
CA LYS A 580 -2.79 -14.58 -22.68
C LYS A 580 -3.88 -15.04 -21.69
N LEU A 581 -3.65 -14.76 -20.41
CA LEU A 581 -4.67 -14.88 -19.38
C LEU A 581 -5.84 -13.94 -19.70
N SER A 582 -7.06 -14.40 -19.48
CA SER A 582 -8.24 -13.52 -19.51
C SER A 582 -8.16 -12.48 -18.39
N SER A 583 -8.95 -11.41 -18.50
CA SER A 583 -9.02 -10.38 -17.46
C SER A 583 -9.41 -10.97 -16.10
N HIS A 584 -10.33 -11.95 -16.09
CA HIS A 584 -10.74 -12.66 -14.88
C HIS A 584 -9.62 -13.50 -14.28
N GLU A 585 -8.93 -14.31 -15.10
CA GLU A 585 -7.77 -15.09 -14.64
C GLU A 585 -6.68 -14.18 -14.09
N LYS A 586 -6.37 -13.07 -14.79
CA LYS A 586 -5.35 -12.12 -14.35
C LYS A 586 -5.71 -11.50 -12.99
N GLN A 587 -6.95 -11.01 -12.84
CA GLN A 587 -7.43 -10.43 -11.58
C GLN A 587 -7.33 -11.43 -10.42
N PHE A 588 -7.74 -12.68 -10.66
CA PHE A 588 -7.64 -13.73 -9.65
C PHE A 588 -6.18 -14.01 -9.25
N TRP A 589 -5.28 -14.17 -10.23
CA TRP A 589 -3.87 -14.49 -9.98
C TRP A 589 -3.02 -13.33 -9.47
N THR A 590 -3.55 -12.11 -9.45
CA THR A 590 -2.96 -10.94 -8.76
C THR A 590 -3.66 -10.59 -7.44
N GLY A 591 -4.72 -11.33 -7.08
CA GLY A 591 -5.50 -11.16 -5.85
C GLY A 591 -5.62 -12.50 -5.10
N ASP A 592 -6.85 -12.99 -4.96
CA ASP A 592 -7.23 -14.20 -4.20
C ASP A 592 -6.37 -15.44 -4.49
N GLY A 593 -5.95 -15.63 -5.74
CA GLY A 593 -5.11 -16.75 -6.13
C GLY A 593 -3.76 -16.76 -5.43
N VAL A 594 -3.22 -15.58 -5.12
CA VAL A 594 -1.96 -15.41 -4.39
C VAL A 594 -2.16 -15.74 -2.91
N ASP A 595 -3.31 -15.40 -2.32
CA ASP A 595 -3.64 -15.77 -0.93
C ASP A 595 -3.65 -17.30 -0.76
N ILE A 596 -4.25 -18.02 -1.71
CA ILE A 596 -4.27 -19.49 -1.68
C ILE A 596 -2.85 -20.08 -1.83
N VAL A 597 -1.99 -19.43 -2.62
CA VAL A 597 -0.58 -19.82 -2.77
C VAL A 597 0.20 -19.56 -1.49
N VAL A 598 -0.02 -18.42 -0.83
CA VAL A 598 0.55 -18.08 0.47
C VAL A 598 0.20 -19.13 1.53
N ASP A 599 -1.08 -19.48 1.65
CA ASP A 599 -1.54 -20.52 2.59
C ASP A 599 -0.87 -21.87 2.31
N ALA A 600 -0.63 -22.18 1.03
CA ALA A 600 0.01 -23.44 0.64
C ALA A 600 1.51 -23.44 0.97
N ILE A 601 2.21 -22.31 0.77
CA ILE A 601 3.63 -22.17 1.15
C ILE A 601 3.78 -22.24 2.67
N GLU A 602 2.88 -21.58 3.42
CA GLU A 602 2.87 -21.67 4.88
C GLU A 602 2.71 -23.12 5.34
N LYS A 603 1.75 -23.86 4.78
CA LYS A 603 1.57 -25.29 5.08
C LYS A 603 2.82 -26.11 4.79
N VAL A 604 3.59 -25.77 3.75
CA VAL A 604 4.89 -26.42 3.49
C VAL A 604 5.89 -26.06 4.58
N ALA A 605 6.00 -24.79 4.95
CA ALA A 605 6.93 -24.31 5.98
C ALA A 605 6.66 -24.95 7.35
N LEU A 606 5.39 -25.07 7.75
CA LEU A 606 4.99 -25.70 9.01
C LEU A 606 5.27 -27.21 9.07
N ASN A 607 5.34 -27.86 7.91
CA ASN A 607 5.60 -29.31 7.81
C ASN A 607 7.07 -29.63 7.46
N ALA A 608 7.91 -28.62 7.23
CA ALA A 608 9.33 -28.80 7.01
C ALA A 608 9.97 -29.32 8.31
N LYS A 609 10.42 -30.58 8.31
CA LYS A 609 11.19 -31.14 9.42
C LYS A 609 12.62 -30.58 9.37
N GLU A 610 13.15 -30.18 10.52
CA GLU A 610 14.55 -29.75 10.70
C GLU A 610 15.54 -30.73 10.02
#